data_AF-A0A9W8X3G8-F1
#
_entry.id   AF-A0A9W8X3G8-F1
#
_cell.length_a   1.000
_cell.length_b   1.000
_cell.length_c   1.000
_cell.angle_alpha   90.00
_cell.angle_beta   90.00
_cell.angle_gamma   90.00
#
_symmetry.space_group_name_H-M   'P 1'
#
loop_
_entity.id
_entity.type
_entity.pdbx_description
1 polymer ?
#
loop_
_entity_poly.entity_id
_entity_poly.type
_entity_poly.pdbx_seq_one_letter_code
_entity_poly.pdbx_strand_id
1 'polypeptide(L)'
;MSNSALHTCVRTLVWQRATTLITTTVSAQYGPGGEYGPGGSNNNGGFGGSNNNGGFGGGQRGPSQSFIDSRQRMLIAHGVLASLAFVILFPAGSILIRLGSFRGAWLIHGLFQIFAYLVYTAAVGLGIWLAQQAPSQVGLLDQYHPIIGLLLFALLFFQPIMGYIHHLRYKKFLRRTFWSYGHLWLGRIAITLGMINGGLGLLLAYDAPLGFAPSKGQVIAYGIIAALMWLLYVTAAIVGERRRAIDGRKIDDETGKAAGSESSPASSLAPNKERYG
;
A
#
# COMPACT_ATOMS: atom_id res chain seq x y z
N MET A 1 -37.61 19.81 31.78
CA MET A 1 -36.61 20.31 30.80
C MET A 1 -35.22 19.90 31.28
N SER A 2 -34.38 19.43 30.35
CA SER A 2 -32.94 19.17 30.47
C SER A 2 -32.45 17.93 31.23
N ASN A 3 -32.51 16.77 30.56
CA ASN A 3 -31.49 15.72 30.68
C ASN A 3 -31.00 15.20 29.31
N SER A 4 -31.62 15.64 28.21
CA SER A 4 -31.28 15.24 26.84
C SER A 4 -30.11 16.02 26.23
N ALA A 5 -29.69 17.13 26.85
CA ALA A 5 -28.62 17.99 26.35
C ALA A 5 -27.21 17.46 26.67
N LEU A 6 -27.05 16.71 27.78
CA LEU A 6 -25.73 16.22 28.22
C LEU A 6 -25.28 14.95 27.48
N HIS A 7 -26.21 14.09 27.03
CA HIS A 7 -25.85 12.90 26.24
C HIS A 7 -25.54 13.21 24.76
N THR A 8 -25.94 14.39 24.27
CA THR A 8 -25.67 14.83 22.90
C THR A 8 -24.30 15.52 22.79
N CYS A 9 -23.80 16.09 23.89
CA CYS A 9 -22.51 16.78 23.94
C CYS A 9 -21.29 15.83 23.99
N VAL A 10 -21.45 14.58 24.45
CA VAL A 10 -20.37 13.58 24.49
C VAL A 10 -20.25 12.79 23.17
N ARG A 11 -21.25 12.84 22.28
CA ARG A 11 -21.25 12.12 21.00
C ARG A 11 -20.69 12.90 19.80
N THR A 12 -20.36 14.18 19.96
CA THR A 12 -19.74 15.02 18.94
C THR A 12 -18.25 15.29 19.17
N LEU A 13 -17.63 14.68 20.19
CA LEU A 13 -16.23 14.91 20.55
C LEU A 13 -15.22 13.88 19.99
N VAL A 14 -15.62 13.03 19.02
CA VAL A 14 -14.71 12.05 18.38
C VAL A 14 -14.37 12.42 16.92
N TRP A 15 -14.81 13.59 16.44
CA TRP A 15 -14.65 13.98 15.03
C TRP A 15 -13.71 15.16 14.76
N GLN A 16 -12.78 15.49 15.67
CA GLN A 16 -11.95 16.70 15.47
C GLN A 16 -10.47 16.63 15.85
N ARG A 17 -9.82 15.46 15.73
CA ARG A 17 -8.34 15.39 15.68
C ARG A 17 -7.85 14.27 14.77
N ALA A 18 -7.65 14.59 13.49
CA ALA A 18 -6.76 13.84 12.61
C ALA A 18 -6.29 14.70 11.43
N THR A 19 -5.79 15.90 11.72
CA THR A 19 -4.90 16.63 10.82
C THR A 19 -3.51 16.61 11.44
N THR A 20 -2.66 15.69 10.97
CA THR A 20 -1.23 15.98 10.88
C THR A 20 -0.68 15.20 9.70
N LEU A 21 -0.35 15.96 8.66
CA LEU A 21 0.54 15.58 7.57
C LEU A 21 1.82 14.98 8.14
N ILE A 22 2.23 13.82 7.63
CA ILE A 22 3.65 13.47 7.57
C ILE A 22 3.95 13.13 6.12
N THR A 23 4.09 14.19 5.32
CA THR A 23 4.89 14.14 4.10
C THR A 23 6.34 14.18 4.56
N THR A 24 6.97 13.03 4.76
CA THR A 24 8.43 12.97 4.75
C THR A 24 8.87 13.07 3.30
N THR A 25 9.12 14.29 2.84
CA THR A 25 10.01 14.52 1.71
C THR A 25 11.38 13.98 2.12
N VAL A 26 11.80 12.86 1.54
CA VAL A 26 13.16 12.38 1.68
C VAL A 26 14.03 13.26 0.79
N SER A 27 14.41 14.44 1.29
CA SER A 27 15.56 15.18 0.77
C SER A 27 16.81 14.46 1.26
N ALA A 28 17.18 13.36 0.61
CA ALA A 28 18.52 12.79 0.76
C ALA A 28 19.48 13.73 0.03
N GLN A 29 19.87 14.79 0.73
CA GLN A 29 20.93 15.68 0.31
C GLN A 29 22.23 14.87 0.35
N TYR A 30 22.73 14.55 -0.85
CA TYR A 30 24.01 13.89 -1.07
C TYR A 30 25.12 14.85 -0.63
N GLY A 31 25.68 14.62 0.56
CA GLY A 31 26.85 15.33 1.08
C GLY A 31 28.10 14.45 0.93
N PRO A 32 29.23 14.97 0.44
CA PRO A 32 30.42 14.18 0.13
C PRO A 32 31.24 13.86 1.40
N GLY A 33 31.68 12.60 1.50
CA GLY A 33 32.94 12.18 2.15
C GLY A 33 33.10 12.53 3.64
N GLY A 34 32.80 11.57 4.52
CA GLY A 34 33.26 11.56 5.92
C GLY A 34 34.18 10.38 6.16
N GLU A 35 35.48 10.60 5.97
CA GLU A 35 36.59 9.67 6.21
C GLU A 35 36.85 9.53 7.72
N TYR A 36 36.67 8.33 8.29
CA TYR A 36 37.24 7.97 9.60
C TYR A 36 37.62 6.48 9.61
N GLY A 37 38.91 6.20 9.47
CA GLY A 37 39.49 4.87 9.67
C GLY A 37 41.03 4.94 9.61
N PRO A 38 41.77 4.44 10.61
CA PRO A 38 43.21 4.64 10.69
C PRO A 38 44.00 3.57 9.92
N GLY A 39 44.96 4.06 9.11
CA GLY A 39 46.32 3.53 8.95
C GLY A 39 46.54 2.06 8.57
N GLY A 40 46.91 1.84 7.30
CA GLY A 40 47.58 0.61 6.84
C GLY A 40 48.25 0.79 5.47
N SER A 41 49.53 1.18 5.49
CA SER A 41 50.54 1.22 4.40
C SER A 41 50.56 -0.09 3.59
N ASN A 42 50.90 -0.25 2.30
CA ASN A 42 51.72 0.37 1.25
C ASN A 42 51.21 -0.32 -0.08
N ASN A 43 51.31 0.13 -1.33
CA ASN A 43 52.49 0.60 -2.06
C ASN A 43 52.08 0.99 -3.52
N ASN A 44 52.78 2.02 -4.01
CA ASN A 44 53.20 2.26 -5.40
C ASN A 44 52.25 2.88 -6.45
N GLY A 45 52.66 4.05 -6.97
CA GLY A 45 52.11 4.68 -8.16
C GLY A 45 52.12 6.22 -8.11
N GLY A 46 53.28 6.84 -7.88
CA GLY A 46 53.40 8.30 -7.88
C GLY A 46 53.37 8.91 -9.27
N PHE A 47 52.65 10.02 -9.41
CA PHE A 47 53.01 11.18 -10.25
C PHE A 47 52.52 12.45 -9.54
N GLY A 48 53.36 13.48 -9.59
CA GLY A 48 53.39 14.60 -8.65
C GLY A 48 52.36 15.72 -8.87
N GLY A 49 52.16 16.47 -7.78
CA GLY A 49 52.42 17.92 -7.78
C GLY A 49 51.26 18.89 -8.02
N SER A 50 50.55 19.22 -6.93
CA SER A 50 49.99 20.53 -6.52
C SER A 50 49.52 21.57 -7.57
N ASN A 51 48.25 22.00 -7.53
CA ASN A 51 47.84 23.24 -6.83
C ASN A 51 46.33 23.54 -7.00
N ASN A 52 45.80 24.24 -6.00
CA ASN A 52 44.43 24.75 -5.90
C ASN A 52 44.03 25.63 -7.11
N ASN A 53 42.83 25.39 -7.66
CA ASN A 53 41.98 26.46 -8.14
C ASN A 53 40.50 26.04 -8.06
N GLY A 54 39.69 26.90 -7.45
CA GLY A 54 38.23 26.78 -7.49
C GLY A 54 37.78 26.84 -8.95
N GLY A 55 37.16 25.77 -9.42
CA GLY A 55 36.68 25.67 -10.79
C GLY A 55 35.47 24.78 -10.85
N PHE A 56 34.31 25.38 -11.11
CA PHE A 56 33.12 24.68 -11.56
C PHE A 56 33.42 24.01 -12.91
N GLY A 57 33.96 22.79 -12.85
CA GLY A 57 34.35 22.00 -14.01
C GLY A 57 33.43 20.80 -14.16
N GLY A 58 32.56 20.85 -15.18
CA GLY A 58 31.86 19.67 -15.70
C GLY A 58 32.88 18.68 -16.25
N GLY A 59 33.41 17.80 -15.40
CA GLY A 59 34.32 16.75 -15.81
C GLY A 59 33.63 15.78 -16.74
N GLN A 60 34.12 15.68 -17.98
CA GLN A 60 33.74 14.67 -18.96
C GLN A 60 34.06 13.28 -18.38
N ARG A 61 33.05 12.63 -17.81
CA ARG A 61 33.13 11.25 -17.32
C ARG A 61 33.21 10.31 -18.52
N GLY A 62 34.18 9.39 -18.51
CA GLY A 62 34.31 8.39 -19.58
C GLY A 62 33.04 7.54 -19.76
N PRO A 63 32.78 6.96 -20.95
CA PRO A 63 31.52 6.26 -21.27
C PRO A 63 31.14 5.13 -20.30
N SER A 64 32.11 4.52 -19.63
CA SER A 64 31.90 3.46 -18.63
C SER A 64 31.35 3.99 -17.31
N GLN A 65 31.80 5.17 -16.84
CA GLN A 65 31.36 5.74 -15.56
C GLN A 65 29.93 6.31 -15.65
N SER A 66 29.58 6.94 -16.77
CA SER A 66 28.21 7.46 -17.00
C SER A 66 27.17 6.33 -17.07
N PHE A 67 27.55 5.15 -17.59
CA PHE A 67 26.69 3.97 -17.60
C PHE A 67 26.42 3.42 -16.20
N ILE A 68 27.46 3.31 -15.35
CA ILE A 68 27.33 2.86 -13.95
C ILE A 68 26.45 3.82 -13.13
N ASP A 69 26.69 5.14 -13.26
CA ASP A 69 25.88 6.17 -12.61
C ASP A 69 24.39 6.08 -13.00
N SER A 70 24.13 5.90 -14.30
CA SER A 70 22.76 5.80 -14.83
C SER A 70 22.04 4.56 -14.29
N ARG A 71 22.74 3.42 -14.27
CA ARG A 71 22.21 2.17 -13.73
C ARG A 71 21.89 2.28 -12.23
N GLN A 72 22.78 2.88 -11.44
CA GLN A 72 22.55 3.11 -10.02
C GLN A 72 21.33 3.99 -9.78
N ARG A 73 21.15 5.07 -10.55
CA ARG A 73 19.96 5.93 -10.47
C ARG A 73 18.68 5.17 -10.78
N MET A 74 18.69 4.31 -11.80
CA MET A 74 17.53 3.49 -12.15
C MET A 74 17.20 2.44 -11.09
N LEU A 75 18.22 1.86 -10.44
CA LEU A 75 18.05 0.93 -9.32
C LEU A 75 17.40 1.63 -8.11
N ILE A 76 17.89 2.81 -7.75
CA ILE A 76 17.29 3.61 -6.67
C ILE A 76 15.84 3.99 -7.04
N ALA A 77 15.59 4.44 -8.28
CA ALA A 77 14.26 4.79 -8.73
C ALA A 77 13.30 3.59 -8.68
N HIS A 78 13.74 2.39 -9.09
CA HIS A 78 12.97 1.16 -8.97
C HIS A 78 12.57 0.89 -7.52
N GLY A 79 13.55 0.88 -6.60
CA GLY A 79 13.31 0.62 -5.18
C GLY A 79 12.38 1.64 -4.53
N VAL A 80 12.55 2.93 -4.85
CA VAL A 80 11.69 4.02 -4.33
C VAL A 80 10.26 3.90 -4.86
N LEU A 81 10.07 3.70 -6.17
CA LEU A 81 8.73 3.59 -6.77
C LEU A 81 8.00 2.33 -6.29
N ALA A 82 8.70 1.19 -6.22
CA ALA A 82 8.13 -0.06 -5.70
C ALA A 82 7.73 0.07 -4.22
N SER A 83 8.60 0.67 -3.40
CA SER A 83 8.32 0.92 -1.98
C SER A 83 7.15 1.89 -1.80
N LEU A 84 7.13 2.99 -2.56
CA LEU A 84 6.02 3.95 -2.54
C LEU A 84 4.69 3.27 -2.87
N ALA A 85 4.66 2.42 -3.90
CA ALA A 85 3.47 1.68 -4.28
C ALA A 85 2.99 0.73 -3.18
N PHE A 86 3.84 -0.19 -2.70
CA PHE A 86 3.42 -1.26 -1.78
C PHE A 86 3.36 -0.87 -0.31
N VAL A 87 4.22 0.04 0.15
CA VAL A 87 4.28 0.43 1.56
C VAL A 87 3.28 1.54 1.85
N ILE A 88 3.04 2.45 0.90
CA ILE A 88 2.22 3.64 1.12
C ILE A 88 0.93 3.60 0.32
N LEU A 89 1.00 3.54 -1.02
CA LEU A 89 -0.17 3.80 -1.86
C LEU A 89 -1.23 2.67 -1.78
N PHE A 90 -0.85 1.41 -2.04
CA PHE A 90 -1.80 0.29 -1.97
C PHE A 90 -2.47 0.16 -0.59
N PRO A 91 -1.72 0.22 0.54
CA PRO A 91 -2.30 0.18 1.88
C PRO A 91 -3.20 1.38 2.19
N ALA A 92 -2.76 2.61 1.89
CA ALA A 92 -3.53 3.82 2.20
C ALA A 92 -4.87 3.85 1.46
N GLY A 93 -4.89 3.53 0.15
CA GLY A 93 -6.14 3.42 -0.60
C GLY A 93 -7.08 2.35 -0.05
N SER A 94 -6.53 1.26 0.48
CA SER A 94 -7.30 0.18 1.08
C SER A 94 -7.80 0.50 2.50
N ILE A 95 -7.06 1.29 3.27
CA ILE A 95 -7.48 1.79 4.58
C ILE A 95 -8.62 2.80 4.42
N LEU A 96 -8.52 3.70 3.43
CA LEU A 96 -9.48 4.78 3.19
C LEU A 96 -10.91 4.27 2.97
N ILE A 97 -11.11 3.20 2.19
CA ILE A 97 -12.44 2.60 1.96
C ILE A 97 -13.01 1.86 3.18
N ARG A 98 -12.16 1.54 4.17
CA ARG A 98 -12.56 0.83 5.39
C ARG A 98 -12.90 1.78 6.54
N LEU A 99 -12.27 2.95 6.57
CA LEU A 99 -12.52 3.97 7.58
C LEU A 99 -13.50 5.05 7.11
N GLY A 100 -13.51 5.38 5.81
CA GLY A 100 -14.41 6.37 5.22
C GLY A 100 -15.78 5.79 4.88
N SER A 101 -16.85 6.41 5.39
CA SER A 101 -18.25 6.01 5.13
C SER A 101 -19.04 7.09 4.39
N PHE A 102 -18.46 7.64 3.32
CA PHE A 102 -19.11 8.69 2.51
C PHE A 102 -19.43 8.24 1.08
N ARG A 103 -20.40 8.92 0.46
CA ARG A 103 -20.94 8.62 -0.87
C ARG A 103 -19.92 8.99 -1.95
N GLY A 104 -19.00 8.08 -2.26
CA GLY A 104 -17.90 8.30 -3.20
C GLY A 104 -16.57 7.63 -2.80
N ALA A 105 -16.48 7.05 -1.59
CA ALA A 105 -15.26 6.41 -1.11
C ALA A 105 -14.74 5.30 -2.07
N TRP A 106 -15.62 4.60 -2.77
CA TRP A 106 -15.24 3.56 -3.74
C TRP A 106 -14.52 4.12 -4.97
N LEU A 107 -14.89 5.33 -5.43
CA LEU A 107 -14.22 6.01 -6.55
C LEU A 107 -12.83 6.46 -6.13
N ILE A 108 -12.71 7.08 -4.96
CA ILE A 108 -11.41 7.53 -4.44
C ILE A 108 -10.50 6.32 -4.23
N HIS A 109 -11.03 5.22 -3.67
CA HIS A 109 -10.31 3.95 -3.58
C HIS A 109 -9.85 3.49 -4.97
N GLY A 110 -10.75 3.34 -5.94
CA GLY A 110 -10.41 2.89 -7.28
C GLY A 110 -9.35 3.75 -7.96
N LEU A 111 -9.48 5.07 -7.91
CA LEU A 111 -8.51 6.02 -8.48
C LEU A 111 -7.14 5.88 -7.81
N PHE A 112 -7.11 5.77 -6.47
CA PHE A 112 -5.87 5.58 -5.74
C PHE A 112 -5.20 4.24 -6.06
N GLN A 113 -5.98 3.18 -6.22
CA GLN A 113 -5.46 1.86 -6.62
C GLN A 113 -4.92 1.87 -8.05
N ILE A 114 -5.60 2.52 -8.99
CA ILE A 114 -5.12 2.67 -10.38
C ILE A 114 -3.82 3.48 -10.40
N PHE A 115 -3.76 4.58 -9.66
CA PHE A 115 -2.55 5.38 -9.55
C PHE A 115 -1.38 4.58 -8.95
N ALA A 116 -1.62 3.86 -7.85
CA ALA A 116 -0.62 2.96 -7.25
C ALA A 116 -0.12 1.91 -8.25
N TYR A 117 -1.03 1.34 -9.05
CA TYR A 117 -0.70 0.36 -10.07
C TYR A 117 0.14 0.96 -11.22
N LEU A 118 -0.13 2.20 -11.64
CA LEU A 118 0.70 2.89 -12.63
C LEU A 118 2.12 3.16 -12.11
N VAL A 119 2.23 3.63 -10.86
CA VAL A 119 3.53 3.81 -10.19
C VAL A 119 4.28 2.47 -10.10
N TYR A 120 3.58 1.38 -9.76
CA TYR A 120 4.19 0.07 -9.71
C TYR A 120 4.59 -0.46 -11.08
N THR A 121 3.80 -0.21 -12.13
CA THR A 121 4.15 -0.53 -13.53
C THR A 121 5.47 0.10 -13.93
N ALA A 122 5.69 1.39 -13.58
CA ALA A 122 6.95 2.07 -13.83
C ALA A 122 8.11 1.40 -13.07
N ALA A 123 7.90 1.01 -11.81
CA ALA A 123 8.89 0.27 -11.05
C ALA A 123 9.23 -1.08 -11.70
N VAL A 124 8.24 -1.87 -12.12
CA VAL A 124 8.45 -3.14 -12.82
C VAL A 124 9.23 -2.94 -14.12
N GLY A 125 8.89 -1.92 -14.92
CA GLY A 125 9.62 -1.58 -16.14
C GLY A 125 11.10 -1.28 -15.89
N LEU A 126 11.41 -0.50 -14.84
CA LEU A 126 12.79 -0.25 -14.42
C LEU A 126 13.49 -1.54 -13.95
N GLY A 127 12.79 -2.42 -13.23
CA GLY A 127 13.33 -3.71 -12.77
C GLY A 127 13.70 -4.64 -13.93
N ILE A 128 12.83 -4.73 -14.94
CA ILE A 128 13.09 -5.50 -16.17
C ILE A 128 14.30 -4.93 -16.91
N TRP A 129 14.35 -3.60 -17.07
CA TRP A 129 15.50 -2.94 -17.71
C TRP A 129 16.81 -3.23 -16.96
N LEU A 130 16.82 -3.13 -15.63
CA LEU A 130 18.00 -3.42 -14.81
C LEU A 130 18.49 -4.87 -14.95
N ALA A 131 17.55 -5.81 -15.10
CA ALA A 131 17.87 -7.22 -15.30
C ALA A 131 18.44 -7.49 -16.70
N GLN A 132 17.95 -6.82 -17.73
CA GLN A 132 18.47 -6.94 -19.10
C GLN A 132 19.88 -6.34 -19.27
N GLN A 133 20.20 -5.30 -18.48
CA GLN A 133 21.51 -4.64 -18.50
C GLN A 133 22.55 -5.32 -17.60
N ALA A 134 22.15 -6.36 -16.86
CA ALA A 134 23.11 -7.15 -16.10
C ALA A 134 23.86 -8.12 -17.03
N PRO A 135 25.13 -8.44 -16.75
CA PRO A 135 25.84 -9.49 -17.48
C PRO A 135 24.99 -10.76 -17.53
N SER A 136 24.91 -11.40 -18.70
CA SER A 136 24.09 -12.59 -18.97
C SER A 136 24.36 -13.79 -18.04
N GLN A 137 25.39 -13.72 -17.21
CA GLN A 137 25.83 -14.74 -16.25
C GLN A 137 25.09 -14.67 -14.89
N VAL A 138 24.33 -13.61 -14.57
CA VAL A 138 23.84 -13.35 -13.20
C VAL A 138 22.39 -13.80 -12.93
N GLY A 139 21.64 -14.29 -13.91
CA GLY A 139 20.32 -14.92 -13.67
C GLY A 139 19.35 -14.11 -12.79
N LEU A 140 19.39 -12.76 -12.85
CA LEU A 140 18.69 -11.90 -11.89
C LEU A 140 17.17 -12.08 -11.92
N LEU A 141 16.61 -12.42 -13.09
CA LEU A 141 15.17 -12.68 -13.22
C LEU A 141 14.72 -13.99 -12.58
N ASP A 142 15.63 -14.94 -12.33
CA ASP A 142 15.34 -16.22 -11.69
C ASP A 142 15.38 -16.14 -10.16
N GLN A 143 15.70 -14.97 -9.63
CA GLN A 143 15.69 -14.71 -8.20
C GLN A 143 14.25 -14.59 -7.67
N TYR A 144 14.06 -14.90 -6.39
CA TYR A 144 12.74 -14.84 -5.76
C TYR A 144 12.07 -13.46 -5.90
N HIS A 145 12.82 -12.37 -5.80
CA HIS A 145 12.26 -11.02 -5.83
C HIS A 145 11.59 -10.64 -7.18
N PRO A 146 12.25 -10.80 -8.34
CA PRO A 146 11.60 -10.51 -9.63
C PRO A 146 10.45 -11.46 -9.96
N ILE A 147 10.56 -12.75 -9.63
CA ILE A 147 9.48 -13.72 -9.87
C ILE A 147 8.21 -13.31 -9.08
N ILE A 148 8.36 -13.05 -7.78
CA ILE A 148 7.24 -12.62 -6.93
C ILE A 148 6.72 -11.26 -7.39
N GLY A 149 7.59 -10.33 -7.77
CA GLY A 149 7.20 -9.02 -8.28
C GLY A 149 6.35 -9.10 -9.56
N LEU A 150 6.77 -9.89 -10.55
CA LEU A 150 6.01 -10.08 -11.78
C LEU A 150 4.68 -10.80 -11.55
N LEU A 151 4.66 -11.76 -10.62
CA LEU A 151 3.43 -12.43 -10.21
C LEU A 151 2.45 -11.44 -9.55
N LEU A 152 2.93 -10.57 -8.66
CA LEU A 152 2.12 -9.51 -8.07
C LEU A 152 1.60 -8.53 -9.13
N PHE A 153 2.44 -8.14 -10.08
CA PHE A 153 2.05 -7.27 -11.18
C PHE A 153 0.89 -7.88 -11.99
N ALA A 154 1.01 -9.16 -12.39
CA ALA A 154 -0.03 -9.87 -13.10
C ALA A 154 -1.33 -10.01 -12.28
N LEU A 155 -1.24 -10.36 -10.99
CA LEU A 155 -2.41 -10.50 -10.13
C LEU A 155 -3.13 -9.16 -9.87
N LEU A 156 -2.38 -8.08 -9.70
CA LEU A 156 -2.92 -6.74 -9.50
C LEU A 156 -3.60 -6.19 -10.76
N PHE A 157 -3.22 -6.62 -11.96
CA PHE A 157 -3.92 -6.25 -13.19
C PHE A 157 -5.40 -6.66 -13.18
N PHE A 158 -5.71 -7.83 -12.61
CA PHE A 158 -7.09 -8.31 -12.53
C PHE A 158 -7.89 -7.67 -11.38
N GLN A 159 -7.23 -7.03 -10.42
CA GLN A 159 -7.88 -6.45 -9.24
C GLN A 159 -8.92 -5.36 -9.57
N PRO A 160 -8.65 -4.37 -10.45
CA PRO A 160 -9.64 -3.36 -10.83
C PRO A 160 -10.89 -3.96 -11.49
N ILE A 161 -10.70 -4.97 -12.35
CA ILE A 161 -11.81 -5.67 -13.03
C ILE A 161 -12.69 -6.36 -11.98
N MET A 162 -12.08 -7.12 -11.07
CA MET A 162 -12.79 -7.78 -9.98
C MET A 162 -13.45 -6.77 -9.03
N GLY A 163 -12.79 -5.66 -8.72
CA GLY A 163 -13.31 -4.59 -7.86
C GLY A 163 -14.53 -3.91 -8.46
N TYR A 164 -14.51 -3.61 -9.75
CA TYR A 164 -15.65 -3.04 -10.47
C TYR A 164 -16.84 -3.99 -10.48
N ILE A 165 -16.60 -5.26 -10.82
CA ILE A 165 -17.63 -6.30 -10.82
C ILE A 165 -18.20 -6.54 -9.41
N HIS A 166 -17.35 -6.52 -8.39
CA HIS A 166 -17.75 -6.59 -6.98
C HIS A 166 -18.69 -5.43 -6.64
N HIS A 167 -18.33 -4.20 -7.00
CA HIS A 167 -19.14 -3.01 -6.71
C HIS A 167 -20.54 -3.10 -7.35
N LEU A 168 -20.61 -3.46 -8.65
CA LEU A 168 -21.88 -3.62 -9.35
C LEU A 168 -22.78 -4.67 -8.69
N ARG A 169 -22.21 -5.84 -8.34
CA ARG A 169 -22.97 -6.92 -7.71
C ARG A 169 -23.36 -6.61 -6.27
N TYR A 170 -22.49 -5.93 -5.52
CA TYR A 170 -22.80 -5.52 -4.16
C TYR A 170 -23.96 -4.51 -4.14
N LYS A 171 -23.99 -3.56 -5.07
CA LYS A 171 -25.12 -2.62 -5.22
C LYS A 171 -26.42 -3.33 -5.59
N LYS A 172 -26.36 -4.41 -6.38
CA LYS A 172 -27.55 -5.17 -6.83
C LYS A 172 -28.10 -6.13 -5.78
N PHE A 173 -27.24 -6.83 -5.04
CA PHE A 173 -27.67 -7.93 -4.18
C PHE A 173 -27.51 -7.64 -2.68
N LEU A 174 -26.83 -6.56 -2.28
CA LEU A 174 -26.52 -6.20 -0.89
C LEU A 174 -25.83 -7.30 -0.06
N ARG A 175 -25.34 -8.36 -0.73
CA ARG A 175 -24.66 -9.52 -0.13
C ARG A 175 -23.33 -9.79 -0.82
N ARG A 176 -22.40 -10.42 -0.08
CA ARG A 176 -21.11 -10.84 -0.63
C ARG A 176 -21.32 -11.95 -1.64
N THR A 177 -20.86 -11.70 -2.87
CA THR A 177 -20.77 -12.71 -3.93
C THR A 177 -19.39 -13.36 -3.92
N PHE A 178 -19.20 -14.50 -4.57
CA PHE A 178 -17.90 -15.18 -4.69
C PHE A 178 -16.76 -14.23 -5.13
N TRP A 179 -17.06 -13.35 -6.09
CA TRP A 179 -16.17 -12.30 -6.60
C TRP A 179 -15.76 -11.26 -5.56
N SER A 180 -16.61 -11.04 -4.55
CA SER A 180 -16.32 -10.16 -3.42
C SER A 180 -15.23 -10.74 -2.53
N TYR A 181 -15.31 -12.05 -2.26
CA TYR A 181 -14.27 -12.75 -1.49
C TYR A 181 -12.95 -12.80 -2.25
N GLY A 182 -13.00 -13.10 -3.55
CA GLY A 182 -11.82 -13.08 -4.41
C GLY A 182 -11.09 -11.74 -4.39
N HIS A 183 -11.80 -10.63 -4.63
CA HIS A 183 -11.22 -9.29 -4.60
C HIS A 183 -10.58 -8.97 -3.23
N LEU A 184 -11.30 -9.21 -2.13
CA LEU A 184 -10.85 -8.90 -0.77
C LEU A 184 -9.63 -9.71 -0.34
N TRP A 185 -9.64 -11.02 -0.54
CA TRP A 185 -8.54 -11.90 -0.12
C TRP A 185 -7.30 -11.72 -0.99
N LEU A 186 -7.48 -11.63 -2.31
CA LEU A 186 -6.37 -11.41 -3.22
C LEU A 186 -5.70 -10.06 -2.94
N GLY A 187 -6.46 -9.00 -2.64
CA GLY A 187 -5.89 -7.71 -2.24
C GLY A 187 -5.10 -7.78 -0.92
N ARG A 188 -5.57 -8.54 0.07
CA ARG A 188 -4.88 -8.73 1.36
C ARG A 188 -3.56 -9.47 1.20
N ILE A 189 -3.58 -10.55 0.43
CA ILE A 189 -2.39 -11.36 0.13
C ILE A 189 -1.40 -10.54 -0.69
N ALA A 190 -1.86 -9.87 -1.75
CA ALA A 190 -0.99 -9.09 -2.63
C ALA A 190 -0.26 -7.95 -1.91
N ILE A 191 -0.95 -7.19 -1.04
CA ILE A 191 -0.31 -6.11 -0.27
C ILE A 191 0.77 -6.67 0.67
N THR A 192 0.46 -7.74 1.39
CA THR A 192 1.41 -8.34 2.33
C THR A 192 2.62 -8.94 1.61
N LEU A 193 2.38 -9.72 0.55
CA LEU A 193 3.45 -10.29 -0.28
C LEU A 193 4.28 -9.20 -0.95
N GLY A 194 3.68 -8.08 -1.36
CA GLY A 194 4.42 -6.96 -1.94
C GLY A 194 5.36 -6.25 -0.98
N MET A 195 4.96 -6.08 0.29
CA MET A 195 5.86 -5.55 1.32
C MET A 195 7.01 -6.53 1.63
N ILE A 196 6.73 -7.83 1.72
CA ILE A 196 7.76 -8.85 1.88
C ILE A 196 8.70 -8.83 0.67
N ASN A 197 8.15 -8.72 -0.54
CA ASN A 197 8.92 -8.67 -1.77
C ASN A 197 9.82 -7.44 -1.83
N GLY A 198 9.40 -6.28 -1.34
CA GLY A 198 10.27 -5.11 -1.23
C GLY A 198 11.46 -5.34 -0.28
N GLY A 199 11.24 -6.05 0.83
CA GLY A 199 12.33 -6.52 1.70
C GLY A 199 13.30 -7.47 1.00
N LEU A 200 12.79 -8.43 0.23
CA LEU A 200 13.61 -9.33 -0.61
C LEU A 200 14.39 -8.55 -1.68
N GLY A 201 13.83 -7.47 -2.22
CA GLY A 201 14.52 -6.60 -3.17
C GLY A 201 15.70 -5.85 -2.56
N LEU A 202 15.58 -5.43 -1.30
CA LEU A 202 16.69 -4.84 -0.55
C LEU A 202 17.80 -5.85 -0.25
N LEU A 203 17.43 -7.09 0.09
CA LEU A 203 18.39 -8.19 0.26
C LEU A 203 19.12 -8.49 -1.04
N LEU A 204 18.38 -8.60 -2.15
CA LEU A 204 18.98 -8.83 -3.46
C LEU A 204 19.90 -7.67 -3.88
N ALA A 205 19.55 -6.42 -3.57
CA ALA A 205 20.42 -5.28 -3.84
C ALA A 205 21.70 -5.31 -2.99
N TYR A 206 21.65 -5.84 -1.76
CA TYR A 206 22.83 -5.99 -0.92
C TYR A 206 23.77 -7.09 -1.43
N ASP A 207 23.23 -8.23 -1.85
CA ASP A 207 24.01 -9.40 -2.30
C ASP A 207 24.48 -9.28 -3.76
N ALA A 208 23.76 -8.56 -4.60
CA ALA A 208 24.05 -8.53 -6.02
C ALA A 208 25.32 -7.70 -6.30
N PRO A 209 26.21 -8.17 -7.20
CA PRO A 209 27.42 -7.45 -7.62
C PRO A 209 27.10 -6.25 -8.55
N LEU A 210 25.97 -5.57 -8.32
CA LEU A 210 25.51 -4.45 -9.15
C LEU A 210 26.12 -3.11 -8.75
N GLY A 211 27.11 -3.11 -7.86
CA GLY A 211 27.85 -1.91 -7.44
C GLY A 211 27.08 -0.99 -6.51
N PHE A 212 25.91 -1.40 -6.02
CA PHE A 212 25.10 -0.62 -5.08
C PHE A 212 24.57 -1.51 -3.96
N ALA A 213 25.15 -1.38 -2.76
CA ALA A 213 24.61 -1.98 -1.54
C ALA A 213 23.76 -0.93 -0.80
N PRO A 214 22.49 -1.22 -0.48
CA PRO A 214 21.69 -0.36 0.38
C PRO A 214 22.39 -0.14 1.72
N SER A 215 22.37 1.09 2.24
CA SER A 215 22.93 1.35 3.55
C SER A 215 22.10 0.65 4.63
N LYS A 216 22.73 0.28 5.76
CA LYS A 216 22.02 -0.28 6.92
C LYS A 216 20.83 0.60 7.35
N GLY A 217 21.00 1.93 7.25
CA GLY A 217 19.94 2.90 7.54
C GLY A 217 18.74 2.78 6.60
N GLN A 218 18.96 2.54 5.30
CA GLN A 218 17.86 2.37 4.34
C GLN A 218 17.07 1.09 4.61
N VAL A 219 17.75 -0.01 4.92
CA VAL A 219 17.10 -1.29 5.25
C VAL A 219 16.27 -1.16 6.54
N ILE A 220 16.84 -0.53 7.57
CA ILE A 220 16.14 -0.29 8.84
C ILE A 220 14.92 0.64 8.62
N ALA A 221 15.10 1.75 7.88
CA ALA A 221 14.03 2.69 7.61
C ALA A 221 12.87 2.03 6.85
N TYR A 222 13.18 1.25 5.81
CA TYR A 222 12.17 0.47 5.10
C TYR A 222 11.43 -0.48 6.04
N GLY A 223 12.17 -1.27 6.83
CA GLY A 223 11.59 -2.24 7.76
C GLY A 223 10.63 -1.61 8.77
N ILE A 224 11.02 -0.49 9.39
CA ILE A 224 10.17 0.22 10.36
C ILE A 224 8.91 0.77 9.70
N ILE A 225 9.05 1.48 8.57
CA ILE A 225 7.90 2.09 7.88
C ILE A 225 6.95 1.01 7.37
N ALA A 226 7.48 -0.06 6.77
CA ALA A 226 6.69 -1.20 6.29
C ALA A 226 5.93 -1.88 7.43
N ALA A 227 6.59 -2.15 8.58
CA ALA A 227 5.95 -2.77 9.73
C ALA A 227 4.82 -1.90 10.32
N LEU A 228 5.05 -0.60 10.49
CA LEU A 228 4.04 0.34 10.99
C LEU A 228 2.84 0.44 10.04
N MET A 229 3.10 0.59 8.73
CA MET A 229 2.05 0.65 7.72
C MET A 229 1.26 -0.66 7.60
N TRP A 230 1.93 -1.79 7.70
CA TRP A 230 1.28 -3.10 7.70
C TRP A 230 0.38 -3.27 8.93
N LEU A 231 0.86 -2.89 10.12
CA LEU A 231 0.06 -2.95 11.34
C LEU A 231 -1.18 -2.06 11.25
N LEU A 232 -1.03 -0.84 10.73
CA LEU A 232 -2.14 0.07 10.48
C LEU A 232 -3.15 -0.54 9.49
N TYR A 233 -2.65 -1.12 8.40
CA TYR A 233 -3.47 -1.77 7.37
C TYR A 233 -4.27 -2.95 7.94
N VAL A 234 -3.63 -3.84 8.70
CA VAL A 234 -4.27 -5.01 9.31
C VAL A 234 -5.30 -4.57 10.34
N THR A 235 -4.97 -3.60 11.18
CA THR A 235 -5.91 -3.04 12.16
C THR A 235 -7.14 -2.47 11.46
N ALA A 236 -6.96 -1.68 10.40
CA ALA A 236 -8.07 -1.15 9.61
C ALA A 236 -8.87 -2.25 8.91
N ALA A 237 -8.22 -3.33 8.44
CA ALA A 237 -8.89 -4.49 7.85
C ALA A 237 -9.80 -5.20 8.88
N ILE A 238 -9.30 -5.44 10.08
CA ILE A 238 -10.05 -6.08 11.18
C ILE A 238 -11.21 -5.18 11.62
N VAL A 239 -10.96 -3.90 11.88
CA VAL A 239 -11.99 -2.95 12.32
C VAL A 239 -13.08 -2.79 11.24
N GLY A 240 -12.68 -2.68 9.97
CA GLY A 240 -13.61 -2.59 8.85
C GLY A 240 -14.50 -3.84 8.69
N GLU A 241 -13.95 -5.03 8.93
CA GLU A 241 -14.70 -6.29 8.92
C GLU A 241 -15.70 -6.35 10.08
N ARG A 242 -15.26 -6.00 11.30
CA ARG A 242 -16.11 -6.00 12.50
C ARG A 242 -17.28 -5.04 12.39
N ARG A 243 -17.06 -3.82 11.87
CA ARG A 243 -18.12 -2.82 11.66
C ARG A 243 -19.20 -3.33 10.71
N ARG A 244 -18.79 -3.88 9.57
CA ARG A 244 -19.73 -4.43 8.56
C ARG A 244 -20.53 -5.62 9.10
N ALA A 245 -19.92 -6.47 9.94
CA ALA A 245 -20.63 -7.57 10.58
C ALA A 245 -21.65 -7.08 11.62
N ILE A 246 -21.35 -6.00 12.35
CA ILE A 246 -22.29 -5.38 13.29
C ILE A 246 -23.45 -4.73 12.55
N ASP A 247 -23.18 -4.01 11.46
CA ASP A 247 -24.22 -3.33 10.68
C ASP A 247 -25.16 -4.34 10.01
N GLY A 248 -24.62 -5.47 9.52
CA GLY A 248 -25.43 -6.58 9.01
C GLY A 248 -26.37 -7.16 10.06
N ARG A 249 -25.88 -7.35 11.29
CA ARG A 249 -26.63 -7.86 12.46
C ARG A 249 -27.68 -6.89 13.04
N LYS A 250 -27.70 -5.64 12.59
CA LYS A 250 -28.78 -4.71 12.98
C LYS A 250 -29.92 -4.75 11.97
N ILE A 251 -29.59 -4.96 10.70
CA ILE A 251 -30.56 -4.98 9.61
C ILE A 251 -31.44 -6.23 9.70
N ASP A 252 -30.87 -7.39 9.99
CA ASP A 252 -31.61 -8.64 10.23
C ASP A 252 -32.51 -8.56 11.47
N ASP A 253 -32.02 -8.00 12.58
CA ASP A 253 -32.80 -7.76 13.81
C ASP A 253 -34.00 -6.82 13.54
N GLU A 254 -33.79 -5.71 12.84
CA GLU A 254 -34.87 -4.78 12.45
C GLU A 254 -35.87 -5.42 11.49
N THR A 255 -35.39 -6.19 10.51
CA THR A 255 -36.25 -6.89 9.54
C THR A 255 -37.06 -7.98 10.22
N GLY A 256 -36.46 -8.75 11.14
CA GLY A 256 -37.14 -9.78 11.92
C GLY A 256 -38.21 -9.21 12.84
N LYS A 257 -37.93 -8.05 13.46
CA LYS A 257 -38.92 -7.33 14.29
C LYS A 257 -40.10 -6.82 13.47
N ALA A 258 -39.85 -6.29 12.27
CA ALA A 258 -40.91 -5.83 11.35
C ALA A 258 -41.82 -6.99 10.92
N ALA A 259 -41.23 -8.11 10.47
CA ALA A 259 -41.98 -9.32 10.07
C ALA A 259 -42.77 -9.95 11.23
N GLY A 260 -42.24 -9.92 12.46
CA GLY A 260 -42.94 -10.37 13.66
C GLY A 260 -44.13 -9.48 14.06
N SER A 261 -44.08 -8.18 13.72
CA SER A 261 -45.19 -7.25 13.99
C SER A 261 -46.33 -7.37 12.99
N GLU A 262 -46.05 -7.70 11.72
CA GLU A 262 -47.09 -7.93 10.70
C GLU A 262 -47.80 -9.28 10.83
N SER A 263 -47.21 -10.25 11.55
CA SER A 263 -47.77 -11.60 11.74
C SER A 263 -48.59 -11.78 13.03
N SER A 264 -48.82 -10.72 13.82
CA SER A 264 -49.84 -10.73 14.87
C SER A 264 -51.19 -10.30 14.28
N PRO A 265 -52.12 -11.23 13.93
CA PRO A 265 -53.47 -10.84 13.62
C PRO A 265 -54.10 -10.26 14.89
N ALA A 266 -54.71 -9.09 14.76
CA ALA A 266 -55.62 -8.53 15.74
C ALA A 266 -56.78 -9.53 15.97
N SER A 267 -56.59 -10.46 16.90
CA SER A 267 -57.62 -11.29 17.48
C SER A 267 -58.31 -10.49 18.57
N SER A 268 -59.32 -9.70 18.19
CA SER A 268 -60.54 -9.47 18.99
C SER A 268 -61.43 -8.47 18.26
N LEU A 269 -62.43 -8.97 17.54
CA LEU A 269 -63.78 -8.40 17.43
C LEU A 269 -64.58 -9.35 16.54
N ALA A 270 -65.18 -10.35 17.18
CA ALA A 270 -66.18 -11.19 16.55
C ALA A 270 -67.40 -10.35 16.14
N PRO A 271 -68.00 -10.58 14.96
CA PRO A 271 -69.24 -9.93 14.58
C PRO A 271 -70.41 -10.53 15.36
N ASN A 272 -71.07 -9.70 16.15
CA ASN A 272 -72.37 -10.00 16.73
C ASN A 272 -73.37 -10.23 15.57
N LYS A 273 -73.88 -11.47 15.46
CA LYS A 273 -74.91 -11.85 14.49
C LYS A 273 -76.27 -11.65 15.14
N GLU A 274 -77.05 -10.69 14.65
CA GLU A 274 -78.50 -10.72 14.77
C GLU A 274 -79.10 -11.77 13.81
N ARG A 275 -79.95 -12.69 14.31
CA ARG A 275 -81.33 -12.93 13.81
C ARG A 275 -82.01 -14.19 14.40
N TYR A 276 -83.25 -13.95 14.85
CA TYR A 276 -84.46 -14.79 14.98
C TYR A 276 -84.58 -15.93 15.99
N GLY A 277 -85.52 -15.69 16.91
CA GLY A 277 -86.37 -16.61 17.66
C GLY A 277 -87.45 -15.77 18.34
#